data_AF-A0A1J5BVR8-F1
#
_entry.id   AF-A0A1J5BVR8-F1
#
_cell.length_a   1.000
_cell.length_b   1.000
_cell.length_c   1.000
_cell.angle_alpha   90.00
_cell.angle_beta   90.00
_cell.angle_gamma   90.00
#
_symmetry.space_group_name_H-M   'P 1'
#
loop_
_entity.id
_entity.type
_entity.pdbx_description
1 polymer ?
#
loop_
_entity_poly.entity_id
_entity_poly.type
_entity_poly.pdbx_seq_one_letter_code
_entity_poly.pdbx_strand_id
1 'polypeptide(L)'
;MKKFFKGLLDIKVLSVIFAIALWYYVVGIQGPTIVRNYTKVPVVPINVPNESFVVNNLGYVAITAEGPSKVILGIKDTDFTALVDMAGKDAGDYYLVVETRSPLSNVAIKSVSPDKVKVQLETLSSLSLPISVVFQNVPQEFLPDNPIVSPSSATVLGPESALRNVDKVYVTVDFKSIGGEDTYTLPIQIAMKEGSTNEHVYINPASCAVVIRKLTSGVNLTLPIGVNIQGIPYSGFGLKSVTVSPNTILVKGSYDVLSKINSIQTLPIDISNLTKPTDFNINLVLPDRVSSDSEKSCTVKVDIQPVTSQTFKILITVLHSQDKTISANVDSVEVSLTGFKDILSSLDISSIKAEVDVTNFASGTYDLPVHISNLPQGIFANIIIPSSVEVKIY
;
A
#
# COMPACT_ATOMS: atom_id res chain seq x y z
N MET A 1 23.39 109.95 -2.93
CA MET A 1 22.30 109.06 -2.44
C MET A 1 21.90 107.93 -3.41
N LYS A 2 21.84 108.12 -4.74
CA LYS A 2 21.44 107.04 -5.69
C LYS A 2 22.42 105.85 -5.83
N LYS A 3 23.72 106.00 -5.52
CA LYS A 3 24.71 104.89 -5.59
C LYS A 3 24.67 103.96 -4.36
N PHE A 4 24.31 104.47 -3.19
CA PHE A 4 24.27 103.68 -1.95
C PHE A 4 23.06 102.73 -1.91
N PHE A 5 21.90 103.19 -2.43
CA PHE A 5 20.71 102.35 -2.59
C PHE A 5 20.84 101.30 -3.71
N LYS A 6 21.70 101.53 -4.72
CA LYS A 6 21.99 100.53 -5.77
C LYS A 6 22.79 99.35 -5.24
N GLY A 7 23.89 99.60 -4.50
CA GLY A 7 24.69 98.52 -3.90
C GLY A 7 23.95 97.68 -2.85
N LEU A 8 22.99 98.29 -2.12
CA LEU A 8 22.09 97.56 -1.20
C LEU A 8 21.01 96.75 -1.93
N LEU A 9 20.60 97.15 -3.12
CA LEU A 9 19.70 96.38 -3.98
C LEU A 9 20.42 95.18 -4.58
N ASP A 10 21.67 95.37 -5.00
CA ASP A 10 22.52 94.32 -5.58
C ASP A 10 22.76 93.16 -4.59
N ILE A 11 23.00 93.45 -3.31
CA ILE A 11 23.22 92.41 -2.29
C ILE A 11 21.93 91.67 -1.92
N LYS A 12 20.78 92.35 -1.93
CA LYS A 12 19.46 91.73 -1.68
C LYS A 12 19.10 90.78 -2.82
N VAL A 13 19.31 91.19 -4.08
CA VAL A 13 19.10 90.33 -5.24
C VAL A 13 20.04 89.13 -5.20
N LEU A 14 21.31 89.33 -4.85
CA LEU A 14 22.28 88.24 -4.70
C LEU A 14 21.89 87.24 -3.60
N SER A 15 21.36 87.72 -2.46
CA SER A 15 20.87 86.83 -1.39
C SER A 15 19.66 85.99 -1.81
N VAL A 16 18.77 86.54 -2.63
CA VAL A 16 17.61 85.81 -3.17
C VAL A 16 18.08 84.77 -4.19
N ILE A 17 19.03 85.10 -5.06
CA ILE A 17 19.63 84.14 -6.00
C ILE A 17 20.33 83.01 -5.23
N PHE A 18 21.09 83.32 -4.18
CA PHE A 18 21.70 82.31 -3.32
C PHE A 18 20.66 81.46 -2.59
N ALA A 19 19.58 82.04 -2.08
CA ALA A 19 18.50 81.29 -1.46
C ALA A 19 17.81 80.34 -2.45
N ILE A 20 17.58 80.78 -3.69
CA ILE A 20 17.02 79.95 -4.76
C ILE A 20 18.01 78.84 -5.17
N ALA A 21 19.29 79.15 -5.30
CA ALA A 21 20.32 78.17 -5.63
C ALA A 21 20.48 77.14 -4.51
N LEU A 22 20.42 77.56 -3.24
CA LEU A 22 20.51 76.69 -2.07
C LEU A 22 19.24 75.84 -1.94
N TRP A 23 18.06 76.41 -2.19
CA TRP A 23 16.80 75.66 -2.29
C TRP A 23 16.87 74.59 -3.38
N TYR A 24 17.33 74.95 -4.59
CA TYR A 24 17.49 74.01 -5.70
C TYR A 24 18.54 72.94 -5.41
N TYR A 25 19.64 73.29 -4.73
CA TYR A 25 20.67 72.34 -4.30
C TYR A 25 20.13 71.33 -3.29
N VAL A 26 19.37 71.79 -2.28
CA VAL A 26 18.76 70.91 -1.26
C VAL A 26 17.71 69.98 -1.89
N VAL A 27 16.84 70.52 -2.75
CA VAL A 27 15.81 69.74 -3.46
C VAL A 27 16.44 68.77 -4.47
N GLY A 28 17.49 69.19 -5.18
CA GLY A 28 18.18 68.38 -6.18
C GLY A 28 18.97 67.20 -5.61
N ILE A 29 19.47 67.31 -4.37
CA ILE A 29 20.24 66.22 -3.72
C ILE A 29 19.33 65.17 -3.09
N GLN A 30 18.24 65.58 -2.44
CA GLN A 30 17.34 64.65 -1.72
C GLN A 30 16.21 64.11 -2.60
N GLY A 31 15.87 64.81 -3.69
CA GLY A 31 14.70 64.51 -4.52
C GLY A 31 13.41 64.98 -3.85
N PRO A 32 12.30 65.10 -4.60
CA PRO A 32 11.00 65.45 -4.02
C PRO A 32 10.56 64.41 -2.99
N THR A 33 9.86 64.85 -1.96
CA THR A 33 9.18 63.97 -1.02
C THR A 33 8.02 63.28 -1.73
N ILE A 34 7.99 61.94 -1.72
CA ILE A 34 6.90 61.15 -2.29
C ILE A 34 6.29 60.25 -1.23
N VAL A 35 5.02 59.90 -1.45
CA VAL A 35 4.26 58.98 -0.60
C VAL A 35 4.17 57.62 -1.28
N ARG A 36 4.41 56.55 -0.54
CA ARG A 36 4.33 55.17 -1.04
C ARG A 36 3.61 54.28 -0.04
N ASN A 37 2.84 53.33 -0.57
CA ASN A 37 2.14 52.32 0.22
C ASN A 37 2.87 50.97 0.16
N TYR A 38 3.03 50.34 1.32
CA TYR A 38 3.64 49.02 1.53
C TYR A 38 2.57 48.12 2.10
N THR A 39 2.05 47.19 1.33
CA THR A 39 0.84 46.43 1.67
C THR A 39 1.12 45.07 2.32
N LYS A 40 2.38 44.63 2.34
CA LYS A 40 2.78 43.29 2.80
C LYS A 40 3.82 43.33 3.91
N VAL A 41 3.62 44.20 4.90
CA VAL A 41 4.53 44.27 6.06
C VAL A 41 4.11 43.20 7.08
N PRO A 42 4.95 42.17 7.35
CA PRO A 42 4.56 41.07 8.24
C PRO A 42 4.48 41.54 9.69
N VAL A 43 3.42 41.13 10.39
CA VAL A 43 3.24 41.44 11.81
C VAL A 43 3.89 40.34 12.66
N VAL A 44 4.79 40.73 13.57
CA VAL A 44 5.54 39.79 14.40
C VAL A 44 5.22 40.04 15.88
N PRO A 45 4.85 39.00 16.65
CA PRO A 45 4.67 39.14 18.09
C PRO A 45 6.04 39.22 18.79
N ILE A 46 6.16 40.08 19.80
CA ILE A 46 7.34 40.21 20.66
C ILE A 46 6.97 39.98 22.12
N ASN A 47 7.97 39.63 22.94
CA ASN A 47 7.80 39.39 24.38
C ASN A 47 6.71 38.35 24.70
N VAL A 48 6.57 37.32 23.86
CA VAL A 48 5.65 36.21 24.11
C VAL A 48 6.14 35.45 25.36
N PRO A 49 5.28 35.21 26.36
CA PRO A 49 5.65 34.45 27.55
C PRO A 49 6.13 33.03 27.23
N ASN A 50 7.08 32.50 28.01
CA ASN A 50 7.74 31.20 27.78
C ASN A 50 6.79 29.97 27.77
N GLU A 51 5.57 30.12 28.30
CA GLU A 51 4.54 29.08 28.40
C GLU A 51 3.33 29.42 27.53
N SER A 52 3.50 30.27 26.52
CA SER A 52 2.41 30.72 25.65
C SER A 52 2.78 30.63 24.18
N PHE A 53 1.75 30.46 23.35
CA PHE A 53 1.89 30.31 21.91
C PHE A 53 0.83 31.14 21.18
N VAL A 54 1.27 31.85 20.14
CA VAL A 54 0.36 32.62 19.28
C VAL A 54 -0.17 31.69 18.20
N VAL A 55 -1.45 31.30 18.33
CA VAL A 55 -2.06 30.26 17.49
C VAL A 55 -2.43 30.78 16.10
N ASN A 56 -2.91 32.02 16.03
CA ASN A 56 -3.38 32.58 14.77
C ASN A 56 -2.24 33.22 13.96
N ASN A 57 -2.38 33.20 12.64
CA ASN A 57 -1.54 34.00 11.77
C ASN A 57 -1.91 35.48 11.92
N LEU A 58 -0.93 36.31 12.31
CA LEU A 58 -1.10 37.76 12.48
C LEU A 58 -1.22 38.52 11.15
N GLY A 59 -0.86 37.88 10.03
CA GLY A 59 -1.00 38.42 8.70
C GLY A 59 -0.05 39.58 8.40
N TYR A 60 -0.56 40.53 7.62
CA TYR A 60 0.20 41.69 7.14
C TYR A 60 -0.55 42.99 7.43
N VAL A 61 0.20 44.07 7.65
CA VAL A 61 -0.34 45.43 7.69
C VAL A 61 0.11 46.25 6.48
N ALA A 62 -0.74 47.19 6.09
CA ALA A 62 -0.41 48.21 5.10
C ALA A 62 0.15 49.46 5.79
N ILE A 63 1.34 49.88 5.39
CA ILE A 63 2.02 51.08 5.89
C ILE A 63 2.12 52.10 4.75
N THR A 64 1.56 53.29 4.96
CA THR A 64 1.82 54.43 4.08
C THR A 64 2.97 55.23 4.64
N ALA A 65 4.06 55.35 3.90
CA ALA A 65 5.23 56.11 4.31
C ALA A 65 5.50 57.27 3.35
N GLU A 66 6.12 58.32 3.87
CA GLU A 66 6.53 59.53 3.16
C GLU A 66 8.03 59.76 3.36
N GLY A 67 8.75 60.07 2.28
CA GLY A 67 10.18 60.36 2.37
C GLY A 67 10.80 60.79 1.04
N PRO A 68 12.11 61.11 1.03
CA PRO A 68 12.81 61.51 -0.18
C PRO A 68 12.75 60.41 -1.26
N SER A 69 12.42 60.77 -2.49
CA SER A 69 12.17 59.81 -3.59
C SER A 69 13.30 58.81 -3.79
N LYS A 70 14.57 59.25 -3.66
CA LYS A 70 15.75 58.40 -3.81
C LYS A 70 15.85 57.29 -2.75
N VAL A 71 15.27 57.50 -1.58
CA VAL A 71 15.31 56.59 -0.44
C VAL A 71 14.09 55.66 -0.48
N ILE A 72 12.90 56.24 -0.56
CA ILE A 72 11.64 55.49 -0.45
C ILE A 72 11.36 54.57 -1.64
N LEU A 73 11.98 54.81 -2.81
CA LEU A 73 11.89 53.88 -3.94
C LEU A 73 12.68 52.58 -3.70
N GLY A 74 13.74 52.63 -2.88
CA GLY A 74 14.59 51.47 -2.58
C GLY A 74 14.10 50.60 -1.42
N ILE A 75 13.17 51.10 -0.61
CA ILE A 75 12.62 50.38 0.54
C ILE A 75 11.63 49.31 0.07
N LYS A 76 11.64 48.15 0.73
CA LYS A 76 10.72 47.03 0.56
C LYS A 76 9.76 46.92 1.75
N ASP A 77 8.65 46.21 1.57
CA ASP A 77 7.69 45.93 2.64
C ASP A 77 8.34 45.26 3.86
N THR A 78 9.28 44.33 3.64
CA THR A 78 10.00 43.59 4.71
C THR A 78 10.98 44.44 5.50
N ASP A 79 11.32 45.64 5.01
CA ASP A 79 12.24 46.53 5.71
C ASP A 79 11.52 47.29 6.83
N PHE A 80 10.18 47.41 6.74
CA PHE A 80 9.39 47.93 7.84
C PHE A 80 9.22 46.88 8.94
N THR A 81 9.26 47.36 10.17
CA THR A 81 9.04 46.52 11.34
C THR A 81 7.64 46.80 11.88
N ALA A 82 6.79 45.77 11.96
CA ALA A 82 5.46 45.84 12.55
C ALA A 82 5.39 44.81 13.70
N LEU A 83 5.31 45.29 14.92
CA LEU A 83 5.40 44.48 16.14
C LEU A 83 4.12 44.57 16.95
N VAL A 84 3.83 43.50 17.66
CA VAL A 84 2.76 43.46 18.66
C VAL A 84 3.34 42.95 19.97
N ASP A 85 3.23 43.74 21.03
CA ASP A 85 3.78 43.41 22.34
C ASP A 85 2.84 42.51 23.16
N MET A 86 3.34 41.33 23.53
CA MET A 86 2.64 40.33 24.33
C MET A 86 3.09 40.29 25.79
N ALA A 87 3.93 41.24 26.24
CA ALA A 87 4.44 41.27 27.60
C ALA A 87 3.30 41.31 28.64
N GLY A 88 3.37 40.39 29.60
CA GLY A 88 2.42 40.30 30.72
C GLY A 88 0.99 39.98 30.31
N LYS A 89 0.77 39.37 29.14
CA LYS A 89 -0.53 38.83 28.72
C LYS A 89 -0.64 37.35 29.07
N ASP A 90 -1.80 36.96 29.57
CA ASP A 90 -2.18 35.57 29.80
C ASP A 90 -2.89 35.01 28.56
N ALA A 91 -3.30 33.73 28.60
CA ALA A 91 -4.06 33.12 27.52
C ALA A 91 -5.39 33.87 27.28
N GLY A 92 -5.68 34.17 26.01
CA GLY A 92 -6.88 34.89 25.60
C GLY A 92 -6.80 35.50 24.20
N ASP A 93 -7.94 36.06 23.78
CA ASP A 93 -8.07 36.84 22.54
C ASP A 93 -7.84 38.33 22.83
N TYR A 94 -6.90 38.95 22.12
CA TYR A 94 -6.57 40.37 22.26
C TYR A 94 -6.63 41.09 20.92
N TYR A 95 -7.02 42.37 20.95
CA TYR A 95 -6.86 43.30 19.83
C TYR A 95 -5.80 44.32 20.20
N LEU A 96 -4.58 44.09 19.74
CA LEU A 96 -3.42 44.88 20.13
C LEU A 96 -3.04 45.84 19.00
N VAL A 97 -2.60 47.03 19.41
CA VAL A 97 -2.14 48.07 18.48
C VAL A 97 -0.81 47.62 17.87
N VAL A 98 -0.68 47.78 16.55
CA VAL A 98 0.55 47.44 15.84
C VAL A 98 1.56 48.58 16.00
N GLU A 99 2.65 48.30 16.69
CA GLU A 99 3.78 49.22 16.77
C GLU A 99 4.61 49.13 15.50
N THR A 100 4.66 50.22 14.73
CA THR A 100 5.42 50.26 13.49
C THR A 100 6.68 51.09 13.63
N ARG A 101 7.78 50.63 13.03
CA ARG A 101 9.04 51.36 12.96
C ARG A 101 9.50 51.45 11.52
N SER A 102 9.90 52.65 11.13
CA SER A 102 10.51 52.92 9.83
C SER A 102 11.95 52.40 9.82
N PRO A 103 12.44 51.81 8.72
CA PRO A 103 13.83 51.37 8.61
C PRO A 103 14.83 52.53 8.67
N LEU A 104 14.40 53.75 8.31
CA LEU A 104 15.27 54.92 8.19
C LEU A 104 14.63 56.14 8.86
N SER A 105 15.45 56.96 9.51
CA SER A 105 15.01 58.14 10.27
C SER A 105 14.43 59.28 9.40
N ASN A 106 14.75 59.30 8.11
CA ASN A 106 14.24 60.29 7.14
C ASN A 106 12.99 59.82 6.38
N VAL A 107 12.36 58.72 6.82
CA VAL A 107 11.10 58.21 6.27
C VAL A 107 10.06 58.19 7.38
N ALA A 108 8.98 58.95 7.18
CA ALA A 108 7.90 59.11 8.15
C ALA A 108 6.72 58.18 7.81
N ILE A 109 6.20 57.46 8.80
CA ILE A 109 4.98 56.67 8.64
C ILE A 109 3.77 57.59 8.81
N LYS A 110 2.89 57.63 7.80
CA LYS A 110 1.66 58.43 7.80
C LYS A 110 0.47 57.68 8.37
N SER A 111 0.33 56.42 7.99
CA SER A 111 -0.79 55.59 8.42
C SER A 111 -0.42 54.12 8.38
N VAL A 112 -1.10 53.36 9.23
CA VAL A 112 -1.02 51.91 9.34
C VAL A 112 -2.45 51.38 9.28
N SER A 113 -2.68 50.34 8.49
CA SER A 113 -4.00 49.71 8.37
C SER A 113 -3.88 48.19 8.23
N PRO A 114 -4.54 47.39 9.09
CA PRO A 114 -5.28 47.82 10.28
C PRO A 114 -4.32 48.35 11.38
N ASP A 115 -4.82 49.25 12.24
CA ASP A 115 -4.07 49.78 13.40
C ASP A 115 -4.05 48.77 14.57
N LYS A 116 -5.02 47.86 14.61
CA LYS A 116 -5.12 46.76 15.56
C LYS A 116 -5.19 45.41 14.87
N VAL A 117 -4.48 44.44 15.42
CA VAL A 117 -4.48 43.05 14.94
C VAL A 117 -5.02 42.15 16.05
N LYS A 118 -5.84 41.16 15.65
CA LYS A 118 -6.30 40.12 16.56
C LYS A 118 -5.13 39.17 16.85
N VAL A 119 -4.82 38.96 18.10
CA VAL A 119 -3.85 37.96 18.57
C VAL A 119 -4.57 36.98 19.48
N GLN A 120 -4.41 35.70 19.20
CA GLN A 120 -4.93 34.59 19.99
C GLN A 120 -3.74 33.95 20.70
N LEU A 121 -3.62 34.19 21.99
CA LEU A 121 -2.59 33.63 22.82
C LEU A 121 -3.16 32.42 23.57
N GLU A 122 -2.54 31.26 23.44
CA GLU A 122 -2.91 30.06 24.19
C GLU A 122 -1.74 29.60 25.06
N THR A 123 -2.06 28.94 26.17
CA THR A 123 -1.06 28.27 27.01
C THR A 123 -0.46 27.07 26.27
N LEU A 124 0.86 26.94 26.31
CA LEU A 124 1.53 25.71 25.91
C LEU A 124 1.39 24.69 27.02
N SER A 125 0.77 23.56 26.71
CA SER A 125 0.59 22.46 27.65
C SER A 125 1.25 21.20 27.12
N SER A 126 1.34 20.19 27.98
CA SER A 126 1.90 18.89 27.65
C SER A 126 0.95 17.79 28.08
N LEU A 127 0.66 16.86 27.16
CA LEU A 127 -0.20 15.71 27.40
C LEU A 127 0.63 14.42 27.25
N SER A 128 0.73 13.64 28.32
CA SER A 128 1.39 12.33 28.29
C SER A 128 0.39 11.24 27.92
N LEU A 129 0.62 10.55 26.79
CA LEU A 129 -0.25 9.49 26.29
C LEU A 129 0.49 8.16 26.17
N PRO A 130 -0.17 7.02 26.41
CA PRO A 130 0.40 5.72 26.15
C PRO A 130 0.59 5.51 24.64
N ILE A 131 1.70 4.87 24.25
CA ILE A 131 1.97 4.53 22.86
C ILE A 131 1.29 3.21 22.52
N SER A 132 0.36 3.25 21.58
CA SER A 132 -0.34 2.05 21.08
C SER A 132 0.37 1.46 19.86
N VAL A 133 0.37 0.14 19.72
CA VAL A 133 0.93 -0.51 18.52
C VAL A 133 -0.19 -0.88 17.57
N VAL A 134 -0.08 -0.44 16.32
CA VAL A 134 -1.02 -0.75 15.23
C VAL A 134 -0.32 -1.69 14.24
N PHE A 135 -0.85 -2.90 14.12
CA PHE A 135 -0.34 -3.88 13.18
C PHE A 135 -1.01 -3.73 11.82
N GLN A 136 -0.22 -3.74 10.74
CA GLN A 136 -0.69 -3.79 9.36
C GLN A 136 -0.52 -5.19 8.78
N ASN A 137 -1.36 -5.54 7.80
CA ASN A 137 -1.32 -6.84 7.09
C ASN A 137 -1.46 -8.07 8.01
N VAL A 138 -2.22 -7.95 9.10
CA VAL A 138 -2.46 -9.06 10.03
C VAL A 138 -3.38 -10.10 9.39
N PRO A 139 -2.99 -11.38 9.31
CA PRO A 139 -3.87 -12.47 8.89
C PRO A 139 -5.08 -12.59 9.82
N GLN A 140 -6.27 -12.90 9.29
CA GLN A 140 -7.52 -12.99 10.07
C GLN A 140 -7.43 -13.98 11.25
N GLU A 141 -6.60 -15.01 11.15
CA GLU A 141 -6.42 -16.02 12.20
C GLU A 141 -5.35 -15.66 13.24
N PHE A 142 -4.77 -14.46 13.20
CA PHE A 142 -3.62 -14.09 14.02
C PHE A 142 -3.88 -12.89 14.94
N LEU A 143 -3.73 -13.09 16.25
CA LEU A 143 -3.64 -12.03 17.25
C LEU A 143 -2.21 -12.02 17.82
N PRO A 144 -1.38 -11.00 17.53
CA PRO A 144 -0.11 -10.83 18.23
C PRO A 144 -0.36 -10.66 19.72
N ASP A 145 0.57 -11.17 20.55
CA ASP A 145 0.60 -10.84 21.97
C ASP A 145 0.84 -9.33 22.14
N ASN A 146 0.51 -8.79 23.31
CA ASN A 146 0.69 -7.37 23.60
C ASN A 146 2.19 -7.02 23.49
N PRO A 147 2.59 -6.20 22.51
CA PRO A 147 4.00 -5.84 22.34
C PRO A 147 4.49 -5.02 23.52
N ILE A 148 5.75 -5.21 23.91
CA ILE A 148 6.37 -4.41 24.97
C ILE A 148 6.96 -3.16 24.31
N VAL A 149 6.42 -1.99 24.67
CA VAL A 149 6.85 -0.71 24.13
C VAL A 149 7.71 0.02 25.16
N SER A 150 8.90 0.47 24.76
CA SER A 150 9.85 1.20 25.59
C SER A 150 10.35 2.47 24.87
N PRO A 151 10.05 3.67 25.39
CA PRO A 151 9.17 3.95 26.53
C PRO A 151 7.70 3.62 26.22
N SER A 152 6.88 3.36 27.23
CA SER A 152 5.46 3.01 27.06
C SER A 152 4.54 4.22 26.85
N SER A 153 5.04 5.43 27.05
CA SER A 153 4.32 6.68 26.83
C SER A 153 5.19 7.72 26.12
N ALA A 154 4.52 8.65 25.44
CA ALA A 154 5.14 9.83 24.85
C ALA A 154 4.43 11.09 25.34
N THR A 155 5.20 12.17 25.47
CA THR A 155 4.70 13.50 25.81
C THR A 155 4.45 14.29 24.54
N VAL A 156 3.22 14.77 24.38
CA VAL A 156 2.78 15.62 23.28
C VAL A 156 2.68 17.06 23.79
N LEU A 157 3.44 17.97 23.20
CA LEU A 157 3.51 19.39 23.55
C LEU A 157 2.81 20.22 22.47
N GLY A 158 1.99 21.19 22.85
CA GLY A 158 1.37 22.12 21.92
C GLY A 158 0.35 23.05 22.57
N PRO A 159 -0.31 23.92 21.78
CA PRO A 159 -1.43 24.73 22.25
C PRO A 159 -2.57 23.86 22.78
N GLU A 160 -3.28 24.31 23.82
CA GLU A 160 -4.38 23.54 24.41
C GLU A 160 -5.46 23.15 23.39
N SER A 161 -5.78 24.04 22.44
CA SER A 161 -6.74 23.75 21.37
C SER A 161 -6.31 22.55 20.51
N ALA A 162 -5.03 22.47 20.16
CA ALA A 162 -4.48 21.37 19.37
C ALA A 162 -4.43 20.06 20.19
N LEU A 163 -4.04 20.13 21.46
CA LEU A 163 -3.99 18.95 22.34
C LEU A 163 -5.37 18.33 22.59
N ARG A 164 -6.44 19.13 22.65
CA ARG A 164 -7.83 18.62 22.76
C ARG A 164 -8.26 17.77 21.56
N ASN A 165 -7.59 17.93 20.42
CA ASN A 165 -7.86 17.20 19.20
C ASN A 165 -6.96 15.98 19.01
N VAL A 166 -6.00 15.74 19.91
CA VAL A 166 -5.21 14.52 19.92
C VAL A 166 -6.10 13.35 20.33
N ASP A 167 -6.19 12.33 19.47
CA ASP A 167 -6.95 11.11 19.73
C ASP A 167 -6.05 10.06 20.40
N LYS A 168 -4.94 9.71 19.75
CA LYS A 168 -4.01 8.70 20.26
C LYS A 168 -2.61 8.86 19.69
N VAL A 169 -1.65 8.29 20.40
CA VAL A 169 -0.26 8.14 19.96
C VAL A 169 -0.03 6.69 19.60
N TYR A 170 0.54 6.43 18.42
CA TYR A 170 0.73 5.07 17.93
C TYR A 170 2.00 4.87 17.12
N VAL A 171 2.40 3.61 16.99
CA VAL A 171 3.44 3.15 16.08
C VAL A 171 2.88 2.09 15.16
N THR A 172 3.36 2.08 13.92
CA THR A 172 2.91 1.15 12.89
C THR A 172 3.92 0.03 12.69
N VAL A 173 3.47 -1.22 12.76
CA VAL A 173 4.30 -2.42 12.51
C VAL A 173 3.69 -3.22 11.36
N ASP A 174 4.46 -3.54 10.32
CA ASP A 174 4.02 -4.46 9.28
C ASP A 174 4.25 -5.91 9.72
N PHE A 175 3.17 -6.71 9.76
CA PHE A 175 3.25 -8.12 10.14
C PHE A 175 4.21 -8.94 9.27
N LYS A 176 4.34 -8.61 7.97
CA LYS A 176 5.25 -9.31 7.06
C LYS A 176 6.73 -9.15 7.39
N SER A 177 7.07 -8.08 8.10
CA SER A 177 8.46 -7.79 8.49
C SER A 177 8.91 -8.57 9.72
N ILE A 178 7.99 -9.23 10.43
CA ILE A 178 8.26 -9.89 11.70
C ILE A 178 8.79 -11.31 11.46
N GLY A 179 10.11 -11.48 11.56
CA GLY A 179 10.79 -12.78 11.40
C GLY A 179 10.88 -13.62 12.68
N GLY A 180 10.76 -13.02 13.87
CA GLY A 180 10.99 -13.71 15.14
C GLY A 180 10.76 -12.83 16.38
N GLU A 181 11.42 -13.17 17.49
CA GLU A 181 11.56 -12.27 18.63
C GLU A 181 12.60 -11.20 18.29
N ASP A 182 12.11 -10.02 17.92
CA ASP A 182 12.94 -8.92 17.46
C ASP A 182 12.53 -7.61 18.13
N THR A 183 13.51 -6.71 18.24
CA THR A 183 13.30 -5.35 18.74
C THR A 183 13.34 -4.38 17.57
N TYR A 184 12.26 -3.63 17.38
CA TYR A 184 12.11 -2.66 16.30
C TYR A 184 12.13 -1.23 16.85
N THR A 185 12.95 -0.36 16.28
CA THR A 185 12.90 1.09 16.59
C THR A 185 12.02 1.78 15.56
N LEU A 186 10.87 2.29 16.00
CA LEU A 186 9.84 2.82 15.11
C LEU A 186 9.52 4.28 15.46
N PRO A 187 9.25 5.13 14.45
CA PRO A 187 8.85 6.51 14.67
C PRO A 187 7.43 6.56 15.26
N ILE A 188 7.25 7.42 16.25
CA ILE A 188 5.95 7.61 16.92
C ILE A 188 5.11 8.58 16.10
N GLN A 189 3.85 8.22 15.87
CA GLN A 189 2.88 9.00 15.13
C GLN A 189 1.76 9.48 16.05
N ILE A 190 1.21 10.66 15.74
CA ILE A 190 0.06 11.24 16.45
C ILE A 190 -1.16 11.11 15.53
N ALA A 191 -2.22 10.47 16.01
CA ALA A 191 -3.54 10.54 15.39
C ALA A 191 -4.32 11.71 15.99
N MET A 192 -4.84 12.55 15.11
CA MET A 192 -5.79 13.60 15.46
C MET A 192 -7.22 13.14 15.19
N LYS A 193 -8.19 13.77 15.86
CA LYS A 193 -9.61 13.62 15.54
C LYS A 193 -9.88 14.05 14.09
N GLU A 194 -10.89 13.43 13.49
CA GLU A 194 -11.24 13.65 12.08
C GLU A 194 -11.43 15.15 11.77
N GLY A 195 -10.75 15.63 10.72
CA GLY A 195 -10.76 17.04 10.31
C GLY A 195 -9.77 17.96 11.04
N SER A 196 -8.94 17.45 11.95
CA SER A 196 -7.91 18.25 12.64
C SER A 196 -6.50 17.98 12.10
N THR A 197 -5.64 19.01 12.10
CA THR A 197 -4.23 18.92 11.72
C THR A 197 -3.32 18.81 12.94
N ASN A 198 -2.11 18.30 12.76
CA ASN A 198 -1.07 18.24 13.80
C ASN A 198 -0.13 19.46 13.79
N GLU A 199 -0.62 20.61 13.32
CA GLU A 199 0.16 21.84 13.28
C GLU A 199 0.55 22.29 14.69
N HIS A 200 1.81 22.70 14.86
CA HIS A 200 2.36 23.19 16.13
C HIS A 200 2.31 22.17 17.29
N VAL A 201 2.14 20.88 16.98
CA VAL A 201 2.20 19.79 17.95
C VAL A 201 3.51 19.04 17.82
N TYR A 202 4.21 18.89 18.93
CA TYR A 202 5.51 18.24 19.03
C TYR A 202 5.41 17.02 19.94
N ILE A 203 6.17 15.96 19.62
CA ILE A 203 6.18 14.73 20.41
C ILE A 203 7.59 14.40 20.89
N ASN A 204 7.68 13.94 22.14
CA ASN A 204 8.93 13.48 22.75
C ASN A 204 8.68 12.19 23.55
N PRO A 205 9.41 11.09 23.29
CA PRO A 205 10.44 10.94 22.24
C PRO A 205 9.83 10.87 20.84
N ALA A 206 10.66 11.03 19.81
CA ALA A 206 10.24 10.88 18.41
C ALA A 206 10.13 9.41 17.95
N SER A 207 10.72 8.47 18.70
CA SER A 207 10.73 7.04 18.39
C SER A 207 10.70 6.20 19.67
N CYS A 208 10.20 4.98 19.58
CA CYS A 208 10.27 3.99 20.66
C CYS A 208 10.78 2.63 20.15
N ALA A 209 11.31 1.83 21.08
CA ALA A 209 11.61 0.43 20.85
C ALA A 209 10.37 -0.42 21.12
N VAL A 210 10.00 -1.26 20.16
CA VAL A 210 8.90 -2.21 20.26
C VAL A 210 9.49 -3.61 20.23
N VAL A 211 9.36 -4.33 21.34
CA VAL A 211 9.76 -5.74 21.44
C VAL A 211 8.54 -6.58 21.17
N ILE A 212 8.59 -7.34 20.08
CA ILE A 212 7.52 -8.25 19.69
C ILE A 212 8.00 -9.66 19.99
N ARG A 213 7.39 -10.30 20.98
CA ARG A 213 7.62 -11.71 21.23
C ARG A 213 6.64 -12.50 20.37
N LYS A 214 7.17 -13.23 19.39
CA LYS A 214 6.36 -14.20 18.66
C LYS A 214 6.02 -15.32 19.64
N LEU A 215 4.73 -15.45 19.99
CA LEU A 215 4.29 -16.60 20.75
C LEU A 215 4.66 -17.85 19.94
N THR A 216 5.49 -18.71 20.53
CA THR A 216 5.75 -20.08 20.06
C THR A 216 4.53 -20.98 20.29
N SER A 217 3.40 -20.43 20.75
CA SER A 217 2.13 -21.14 20.81
C SER A 217 1.72 -21.50 19.40
N GLY A 218 1.77 -22.80 19.09
CA GLY A 218 1.47 -23.33 17.76
C GLY A 218 0.20 -22.71 17.19
N VAL A 219 0.33 -22.17 15.99
CA VAL A 219 -0.76 -21.59 15.20
C VAL A 219 -1.65 -22.73 14.73
N ASN A 220 -2.96 -22.59 14.93
CA ASN A 220 -3.95 -23.51 14.39
C ASN A 220 -4.20 -23.20 12.91
N LEU A 221 -3.98 -24.17 12.03
CA LEU A 221 -4.31 -24.07 10.61
C LEU A 221 -5.09 -25.31 10.17
N THR A 222 -6.18 -25.11 9.44
CA THR A 222 -6.94 -26.22 8.84
C THR A 222 -6.36 -26.50 7.47
N LEU A 223 -5.76 -27.67 7.30
CA LEU A 223 -5.16 -28.10 6.03
C LEU A 223 -5.92 -29.29 5.43
N PRO A 224 -6.03 -29.37 4.10
CA PRO A 224 -6.58 -30.54 3.43
C PRO A 224 -5.67 -31.76 3.58
N ILE A 225 -6.28 -32.95 3.64
CA ILE A 225 -5.56 -34.23 3.67
C ILE A 225 -5.36 -34.74 2.25
N GLY A 226 -4.10 -34.93 1.85
CA GLY A 226 -3.72 -35.59 0.61
C GLY A 226 -3.53 -37.10 0.82
N VAL A 227 -4.09 -37.91 -0.07
CA VAL A 227 -3.95 -39.37 -0.02
C VAL A 227 -2.79 -39.80 -0.91
N ASN A 228 -1.83 -40.52 -0.34
CA ASN A 228 -0.68 -41.06 -1.06
C ASN A 228 -0.94 -42.52 -1.47
N ILE A 229 -1.28 -42.75 -2.74
CA ILE A 229 -1.59 -44.09 -3.28
C ILE A 229 -0.38 -44.63 -4.05
N GLN A 230 -0.06 -45.90 -3.82
CA GLN A 230 1.02 -46.61 -4.48
C GLN A 230 0.52 -47.92 -5.10
N GLY A 231 1.13 -48.30 -6.22
CA GLY A 231 0.78 -49.52 -6.94
C GLY A 231 -0.40 -49.35 -7.90
N ILE A 232 -0.73 -50.45 -8.57
CA ILE A 232 -1.85 -50.58 -9.51
C ILE A 232 -2.73 -51.74 -9.07
N PRO A 233 -4.07 -51.62 -9.03
CA PRO A 233 -4.95 -52.69 -8.60
C PRO A 233 -4.69 -54.03 -9.30
N TYR A 234 -5.12 -55.12 -8.68
CA TYR A 234 -4.95 -56.46 -9.23
C TYR A 234 -5.50 -56.52 -10.67
N SER A 235 -4.84 -57.30 -11.54
CA SER A 235 -5.20 -57.40 -12.95
C SER A 235 -6.71 -57.63 -13.16
N GLY A 236 -7.33 -56.81 -14.00
CA GLY A 236 -8.78 -56.83 -14.24
C GLY A 236 -9.59 -55.91 -13.32
N PHE A 237 -8.93 -55.11 -12.46
CA PHE A 237 -9.57 -54.10 -11.61
C PHE A 237 -8.98 -52.71 -11.85
N GLY A 238 -9.76 -51.68 -11.54
CA GLY A 238 -9.37 -50.28 -11.65
C GLY A 238 -9.77 -49.48 -10.42
N LEU A 239 -9.06 -48.38 -10.17
CA LEU A 239 -9.36 -47.44 -9.10
C LEU A 239 -10.40 -46.42 -9.60
N LYS A 240 -11.63 -46.49 -9.07
CA LYS A 240 -12.73 -45.61 -9.49
C LYS A 240 -12.72 -44.28 -8.75
N SER A 241 -12.61 -44.35 -7.42
CA SER A 241 -12.58 -43.15 -6.59
C SER A 241 -11.85 -43.38 -5.28
N VAL A 242 -11.39 -42.28 -4.68
CA VAL A 242 -10.72 -42.26 -3.39
C VAL A 242 -11.39 -41.16 -2.60
N THR A 243 -11.96 -41.51 -1.45
CA THR A 243 -12.57 -40.53 -0.55
C THR A 243 -11.90 -40.62 0.82
N VAL A 244 -11.70 -39.47 1.46
CA VAL A 244 -11.04 -39.37 2.76
C VAL A 244 -11.96 -38.67 3.75
N SER A 245 -12.09 -39.25 4.94
CA SER A 245 -12.91 -38.72 6.03
C SER A 245 -12.11 -38.74 7.35
N PRO A 246 -11.91 -37.59 8.00
CA PRO A 246 -12.22 -36.23 7.53
C PRO A 246 -11.34 -35.82 6.33
N ASN A 247 -11.78 -34.84 5.53
CA ASN A 247 -11.01 -34.33 4.37
C ASN A 247 -10.03 -33.20 4.73
N THR A 248 -10.11 -32.71 5.97
CA THR A 248 -9.28 -31.64 6.52
C THR A 248 -8.88 -31.98 7.95
N ILE A 249 -7.77 -31.41 8.39
CA ILE A 249 -7.26 -31.57 9.75
C ILE A 249 -6.79 -30.23 10.30
N LEU A 250 -7.09 -29.98 11.58
CA LEU A 250 -6.58 -28.84 12.32
C LEU A 250 -5.19 -29.17 12.87
N VAL A 251 -4.18 -28.46 12.40
CA VAL A 251 -2.78 -28.63 12.85
C VAL A 251 -2.29 -27.40 13.61
N LYS A 252 -1.40 -27.62 14.57
CA LYS A 252 -0.73 -26.63 15.40
C LYS A 252 0.76 -26.59 15.09
N GLY A 253 1.33 -25.42 14.79
CA GLY A 253 2.76 -25.32 14.50
C GLY A 253 3.27 -23.89 14.37
N SER A 254 4.58 -23.72 14.21
CA SER A 254 5.19 -22.41 13.95
C SER A 254 4.88 -21.90 12.54
N TYR A 255 4.69 -20.58 12.38
CA TYR A 255 4.40 -19.94 11.10
C TYR A 255 5.38 -20.32 9.98
N ASP A 256 6.68 -20.34 10.27
CA ASP A 256 7.73 -20.57 9.28
C ASP A 256 7.69 -21.98 8.66
N VAL A 257 6.98 -22.89 9.34
CA VAL A 257 6.74 -24.27 8.89
C VAL A 257 5.37 -24.36 8.22
N LEU A 258 4.30 -23.87 8.86
CA LEU A 258 2.94 -23.96 8.32
C LEU A 258 2.74 -23.17 7.02
N SER A 259 3.41 -22.03 6.84
CA SER A 259 3.34 -21.23 5.61
C SER A 259 3.90 -21.93 4.37
N LYS A 260 4.66 -23.02 4.55
CA LYS A 260 5.27 -23.81 3.47
C LYS A 260 4.49 -25.08 3.14
N ILE A 261 3.44 -25.40 3.90
CA ILE A 261 2.70 -26.65 3.81
C ILE A 261 1.30 -26.36 3.26
N ASN A 262 0.98 -26.96 2.10
CA ASN A 262 -0.35 -26.82 1.49
C ASN A 262 -1.31 -27.95 1.86
N SER A 263 -0.79 -29.13 2.24
CA SER A 263 -1.58 -30.29 2.60
C SER A 263 -0.81 -31.23 3.53
N ILE A 264 -1.54 -32.02 4.32
CA ILE A 264 -0.98 -33.10 5.14
C ILE A 264 -1.18 -34.42 4.40
N GLN A 265 -0.10 -35.17 4.19
CA GLN A 265 -0.15 -36.43 3.44
C GLN A 265 -0.43 -37.62 4.36
N THR A 266 -1.16 -38.63 3.87
CA THR A 266 -1.26 -39.94 4.54
C THR A 266 0.03 -40.74 4.39
N LEU A 267 0.21 -41.78 5.22
CA LEU A 267 1.13 -42.86 4.88
C LEU A 267 0.74 -43.50 3.53
N PRO A 268 1.70 -44.06 2.78
CA PRO A 268 1.43 -44.68 1.48
C PRO A 268 0.46 -45.85 1.61
N ILE A 269 -0.52 -45.89 0.71
CA ILE A 269 -1.53 -46.95 0.61
C ILE A 269 -1.20 -47.80 -0.60
N ASP A 270 -0.81 -49.06 -0.38
CA ASP A 270 -0.61 -50.00 -1.47
C ASP A 270 -1.94 -50.62 -1.91
N ILE A 271 -2.31 -50.40 -3.17
CA ILE A 271 -3.53 -50.94 -3.78
C ILE A 271 -3.27 -52.17 -4.65
N SER A 272 -2.04 -52.69 -4.70
CA SER A 272 -1.61 -53.65 -5.72
C SER A 272 -2.39 -54.96 -5.78
N ASN A 273 -2.91 -55.41 -4.65
CA ASN A 273 -3.60 -56.71 -4.53
C ASN A 273 -5.11 -56.57 -4.31
N LEU A 274 -5.65 -55.35 -4.46
CA LEU A 274 -7.05 -55.09 -4.17
C LEU A 274 -7.95 -55.45 -5.35
N THR A 275 -9.06 -56.10 -5.03
CA THR A 275 -10.11 -56.56 -5.98
C THR A 275 -11.51 -56.10 -5.57
N LYS A 276 -11.65 -55.39 -4.45
CA LYS A 276 -12.92 -54.93 -3.89
C LYS A 276 -12.74 -53.58 -3.20
N PRO A 277 -13.82 -52.79 -3.04
CA PRO A 277 -13.79 -51.57 -2.25
C PRO A 277 -13.30 -51.88 -0.83
N THR A 278 -12.32 -51.11 -0.36
CA THR A 278 -11.66 -51.34 0.94
C THR A 278 -11.48 -50.02 1.66
N ASP A 279 -11.84 -50.02 2.94
CA ASP A 279 -11.65 -48.88 3.84
C ASP A 279 -10.35 -49.07 4.63
N PHE A 280 -9.46 -48.09 4.58
CA PHE A 280 -8.20 -48.08 5.30
C PHE A 280 -8.22 -47.00 6.38
N ASN A 281 -7.86 -47.38 7.61
CA ASN A 281 -7.59 -46.42 8.68
C ASN A 281 -6.08 -46.17 8.73
N ILE A 282 -5.66 -44.97 8.34
CA ILE A 282 -4.25 -44.65 8.12
C ILE A 282 -3.87 -43.38 8.86
N ASN A 283 -2.65 -43.41 9.44
CA ASN A 283 -2.08 -42.26 10.12
C ASN A 283 -1.56 -41.21 9.12
N LEU A 284 -1.68 -39.96 9.52
CA LEU A 284 -1.18 -38.80 8.81
C LEU A 284 0.31 -38.55 9.12
N VAL A 285 1.05 -38.15 8.10
CA VAL A 285 2.46 -37.76 8.21
C VAL A 285 2.52 -36.28 8.54
N LEU A 286 2.73 -35.97 9.82
CA LEU A 286 2.92 -34.60 10.29
C LEU A 286 4.40 -34.22 10.18
N PRO A 287 4.73 -33.07 9.57
CA PRO A 287 6.09 -32.55 9.54
C PRO A 287 6.64 -32.20 10.93
N ASP A 288 7.96 -32.10 11.05
CA ASP A 288 8.62 -31.71 12.30
C ASP A 288 8.07 -30.38 12.82
N ARG A 289 7.86 -30.32 14.14
CA ARG A 289 7.32 -29.15 14.86
C ARG A 289 5.86 -28.79 14.50
N VAL A 290 5.12 -29.72 13.90
CA VAL A 290 3.66 -29.65 13.71
C VAL A 290 2.97 -30.72 14.56
N SER A 291 1.98 -30.32 15.35
CA SER A 291 1.12 -31.21 16.13
C SER A 291 -0.34 -31.08 15.69
N SER A 292 -1.21 -31.96 16.18
CA SER A 292 -2.66 -31.88 15.99
C SER A 292 -3.31 -32.35 17.28
N ASP A 293 -4.36 -31.64 17.70
CA ASP A 293 -5.22 -32.02 18.82
C ASP A 293 -6.33 -32.99 18.40
N SER A 294 -6.57 -33.10 17.09
CA SER A 294 -7.54 -34.05 16.52
C SER A 294 -6.89 -35.41 16.29
N GLU A 295 -7.72 -36.42 16.01
CA GLU A 295 -7.24 -37.75 15.66
C GLU A 295 -6.26 -37.68 14.48
N LYS A 296 -5.06 -38.24 14.66
CA LYS A 296 -4.00 -38.25 13.63
C LYS A 296 -4.21 -39.34 12.59
N SER A 297 -5.42 -39.86 12.49
CA SER A 297 -5.84 -40.92 11.59
C SER A 297 -7.02 -40.46 10.76
N CYS A 298 -7.04 -40.86 9.50
CA CYS A 298 -8.19 -40.67 8.63
C CYS A 298 -8.64 -42.01 8.06
N THR A 299 -9.93 -42.11 7.74
CA THR A 299 -10.47 -43.24 7.00
C THR A 299 -10.43 -42.90 5.51
N VAL A 300 -9.62 -43.65 4.76
CA VAL A 300 -9.55 -43.56 3.30
C VAL A 300 -10.34 -44.71 2.72
N LYS A 301 -11.40 -44.40 1.97
CA LYS A 301 -12.19 -45.38 1.24
C LYS A 301 -11.70 -45.42 -0.20
N VAL A 302 -11.20 -46.58 -0.60
CA VAL A 302 -10.68 -46.84 -1.94
C VAL A 302 -11.72 -47.68 -2.67
N ASP A 303 -12.40 -47.10 -3.65
CA ASP A 303 -13.40 -47.81 -4.46
C ASP A 303 -12.71 -48.46 -5.66
N ILE A 304 -12.67 -49.79 -5.64
CA ILE A 304 -12.07 -50.61 -6.68
C ILE A 304 -13.14 -51.47 -7.33
N GLN A 305 -13.20 -51.38 -8.65
CA GLN A 305 -14.21 -52.05 -9.45
C GLN A 305 -13.57 -52.84 -10.59
N PRO A 306 -14.20 -53.94 -11.04
CA PRO A 306 -13.75 -54.67 -12.21
C PRO A 306 -13.73 -53.76 -13.45
N VAL A 307 -12.64 -53.82 -14.19
CA VAL A 307 -12.56 -53.23 -15.53
C VAL A 307 -12.73 -54.33 -16.56
N THR A 308 -13.42 -54.02 -17.65
CA THR A 308 -13.55 -54.91 -18.80
C THR A 308 -12.94 -54.24 -20.01
N SER A 309 -12.56 -55.04 -21.01
CA SER A 309 -12.10 -54.53 -22.30
C SER A 309 -13.09 -54.97 -23.37
N GLN A 310 -13.52 -54.03 -24.20
CA GLN A 310 -14.38 -54.29 -25.34
C GLN A 310 -13.77 -53.66 -26.59
N THR A 311 -13.84 -54.38 -27.70
CA THR A 311 -13.35 -53.89 -28.99
C THR A 311 -14.49 -53.22 -29.74
N PHE A 312 -14.27 -51.99 -30.16
CA PHE A 312 -15.21 -51.21 -30.94
C PHE A 312 -14.60 -50.86 -32.29
N LYS A 313 -15.42 -50.87 -33.33
CA LYS A 313 -15.03 -50.42 -34.67
C LYS A 313 -15.38 -48.95 -34.81
N ILE A 314 -14.37 -48.10 -34.94
CA ILE A 314 -14.51 -46.64 -35.01
C ILE A 314 -14.09 -46.17 -36.40
N LEU A 315 -14.90 -45.32 -37.03
CA LEU A 315 -14.59 -44.75 -38.34
C LEU A 315 -13.45 -43.72 -38.21
N ILE A 316 -12.50 -43.77 -39.14
CA ILE A 316 -11.39 -42.82 -39.18
C ILE A 316 -11.89 -41.50 -39.77
N THR A 317 -11.61 -40.41 -39.07
CA THR A 317 -11.80 -39.04 -39.55
C THR A 317 -10.44 -38.44 -39.84
N VAL A 318 -10.14 -38.22 -41.11
CA VAL A 318 -8.88 -37.58 -41.50
C VAL A 318 -9.05 -36.06 -41.41
N LEU A 319 -8.27 -35.41 -40.55
CA LEU A 319 -8.27 -33.96 -40.39
C LEU A 319 -7.39 -33.34 -41.48
N HIS A 320 -7.98 -32.52 -42.35
CA HIS A 320 -7.31 -31.89 -43.48
C HIS A 320 -7.69 -30.41 -43.65
N SER A 321 -6.85 -29.63 -44.34
CA SER A 321 -7.18 -28.26 -44.78
C SER A 321 -8.18 -28.29 -45.95
N GLN A 322 -9.00 -27.24 -46.10
CA GLN A 322 -10.17 -27.22 -47.01
C GLN A 322 -9.85 -27.46 -48.51
N ASP A 323 -8.58 -27.37 -48.92
CA ASP A 323 -8.15 -27.44 -50.32
C ASP A 323 -7.48 -28.77 -50.74
N LYS A 324 -7.48 -29.80 -49.88
CA LYS A 324 -6.79 -31.08 -50.15
C LYS A 324 -7.78 -32.22 -50.39
N THR A 325 -7.52 -33.01 -51.45
CA THR A 325 -8.23 -34.29 -51.65
C THR A 325 -7.42 -35.39 -51.00
N ILE A 326 -8.08 -36.21 -50.18
CA ILE A 326 -7.44 -37.26 -49.38
C ILE A 326 -8.05 -38.63 -49.65
N SER A 327 -7.23 -39.67 -49.59
CA SER A 327 -7.67 -41.07 -49.64
C SER A 327 -6.89 -41.86 -48.58
N ALA A 328 -7.61 -42.46 -47.64
CA ALA A 328 -7.05 -43.40 -46.67
C ALA A 328 -7.17 -44.83 -47.20
N ASN A 329 -6.22 -45.71 -46.85
CA ASN A 329 -6.27 -47.12 -47.22
C ASN A 329 -7.26 -47.96 -46.41
N VAL A 330 -7.72 -47.45 -45.25
CA VAL A 330 -8.70 -48.10 -44.37
C VAL A 330 -9.69 -47.06 -43.86
N ASP A 331 -10.97 -47.42 -43.81
CA ASP A 331 -12.06 -46.52 -43.38
C ASP A 331 -12.35 -46.57 -41.88
N SER A 332 -11.79 -47.55 -41.16
CA SER A 332 -12.07 -47.80 -39.75
C SER A 332 -10.90 -48.45 -39.02
N VAL A 333 -10.77 -48.15 -37.73
CA VAL A 333 -9.89 -48.86 -36.79
C VAL A 333 -10.70 -49.68 -35.79
N GLU A 334 -10.16 -50.82 -35.40
CA GLU A 334 -10.61 -51.56 -34.22
C GLU A 334 -9.85 -51.05 -33.00
N VAL A 335 -10.59 -50.52 -32.03
CA VAL A 335 -10.04 -49.96 -30.79
C VAL A 335 -10.52 -50.80 -29.61
N SER A 336 -9.58 -51.38 -28.87
CA SER A 336 -9.86 -52.01 -27.59
C SER A 336 -9.88 -50.95 -26.50
N LEU A 337 -11.08 -50.69 -25.97
CA LEU A 337 -11.30 -49.75 -24.87
C LEU A 337 -11.42 -50.53 -23.56
N THR A 338 -10.62 -50.13 -22.57
CA THR A 338 -10.63 -50.67 -21.21
C THR A 338 -11.21 -49.64 -20.26
N GLY A 339 -12.16 -50.05 -19.43
CA GLY A 339 -12.82 -49.17 -18.46
C GLY A 339 -13.77 -49.92 -17.54
N PHE A 340 -14.44 -49.19 -16.65
CA PHE A 340 -15.44 -49.77 -15.75
C PHE A 340 -16.66 -50.27 -16.55
N LYS A 341 -17.22 -51.42 -16.14
CA LYS A 341 -18.29 -52.11 -16.86
C LYS A 341 -19.53 -51.24 -17.07
N ASP A 342 -19.91 -50.48 -16.04
CA ASP A 342 -21.01 -49.52 -16.07
C ASP A 342 -20.77 -48.44 -17.13
N ILE A 343 -19.59 -47.81 -17.14
CA ILE A 343 -19.25 -46.74 -18.09
C ILE A 343 -19.16 -47.26 -19.52
N LEU A 344 -18.51 -48.41 -19.74
CA LEU A 344 -18.40 -49.03 -21.07
C LEU A 344 -19.75 -49.45 -21.64
N SER A 345 -20.68 -49.90 -20.80
CA SER A 345 -22.03 -50.27 -21.25
C SER A 345 -22.90 -49.08 -21.64
N SER A 346 -22.65 -47.91 -21.05
CA SER A 346 -23.34 -46.65 -21.36
C SER A 346 -22.61 -45.80 -22.41
N LEU A 347 -21.53 -46.31 -22.98
CA LEU A 347 -20.66 -45.55 -23.88
C LEU A 347 -21.33 -45.37 -25.24
N ASP A 348 -21.52 -44.12 -25.65
CA ASP A 348 -21.91 -43.81 -27.03
C ASP A 348 -20.68 -43.83 -27.93
N ILE A 349 -20.51 -44.91 -28.69
CA ILE A 349 -19.38 -45.12 -29.61
C ILE A 349 -19.31 -44.00 -30.66
N SER A 350 -20.45 -43.42 -31.05
CA SER A 350 -20.50 -42.35 -32.04
C SER A 350 -19.85 -41.04 -31.56
N SER A 351 -19.70 -40.88 -30.24
CA SER A 351 -19.03 -39.73 -29.65
C SER A 351 -17.49 -39.83 -29.71
N ILE A 352 -16.95 -41.03 -29.90
CA ILE A 352 -15.50 -41.27 -29.93
C ILE A 352 -14.99 -41.07 -31.34
N LYS A 353 -13.92 -40.29 -31.48
CA LYS A 353 -13.34 -39.98 -32.79
C LYS A 353 -11.97 -40.65 -32.91
N ALA A 354 -11.76 -41.35 -34.02
CA ALA A 354 -10.44 -41.80 -34.44
C ALA A 354 -9.94 -40.82 -35.50
N GLU A 355 -8.92 -40.04 -35.17
CA GLU A 355 -8.46 -38.92 -35.99
C GLU A 355 -7.04 -39.16 -36.53
N VAL A 356 -6.84 -38.81 -37.80
CA VAL A 356 -5.52 -38.79 -38.45
C VAL A 356 -5.29 -37.39 -38.98
N ASP A 357 -4.27 -36.69 -38.46
CA ASP A 357 -4.01 -35.29 -38.82
C ASP A 357 -3.02 -35.17 -39.98
N VAL A 358 -3.49 -34.65 -41.12
CA VAL A 358 -2.69 -34.37 -42.32
C VAL A 358 -2.62 -32.87 -42.64
N THR A 359 -3.08 -32.00 -41.73
CA THR A 359 -3.23 -30.55 -41.97
C THR A 359 -1.94 -29.93 -42.49
N ASN A 360 -0.80 -30.28 -41.89
CA ASN A 360 0.52 -29.70 -42.19
C ASN A 360 1.36 -30.47 -43.23
N PHE A 361 0.80 -31.51 -43.87
CA PHE A 361 1.55 -32.35 -44.82
C PHE A 361 1.36 -31.89 -46.28
N ALA A 362 2.45 -31.89 -47.07
CA ALA A 362 2.38 -31.65 -48.52
C ALA A 362 1.81 -32.86 -49.27
N SER A 363 1.48 -32.73 -50.56
CA SER A 363 1.02 -33.86 -51.36
C SER A 363 2.05 -35.00 -51.37
N GLY A 364 1.56 -36.24 -51.26
CA GLY A 364 2.39 -37.41 -51.00
C GLY A 364 1.64 -38.55 -50.32
N THR A 365 2.31 -39.68 -50.14
CA THR A 365 1.79 -40.84 -49.40
C THR A 365 2.50 -40.91 -48.05
N TYR A 366 1.73 -40.93 -46.96
CA TYR A 366 2.26 -40.95 -45.60
C TYR A 366 1.59 -42.04 -44.78
N ASP A 367 2.36 -42.70 -43.92
CA ASP A 367 1.86 -43.63 -42.92
C ASP A 367 1.80 -42.90 -41.57
N LEU A 368 0.59 -42.64 -41.07
CA LEU A 368 0.36 -41.76 -39.92
C LEU A 368 -0.34 -42.49 -38.78
N PRO A 369 0.01 -42.20 -37.51
CA PRO A 369 -0.61 -42.81 -36.35
C PRO A 369 -2.06 -42.35 -36.19
N VAL A 370 -2.91 -43.24 -35.69
CA VAL A 370 -4.32 -42.93 -35.38
C VAL A 370 -4.41 -42.45 -33.93
N HIS A 371 -5.00 -41.27 -33.73
CA HIS A 371 -5.25 -40.71 -32.40
C HIS A 371 -6.72 -40.87 -32.01
N ILE A 372 -6.97 -41.38 -30.82
CA ILE A 372 -8.34 -41.47 -30.29
C ILE A 372 -8.61 -40.25 -29.41
N SER A 373 -9.66 -39.49 -29.74
CA SER A 373 -10.08 -38.32 -29.00
C SER A 373 -11.50 -38.49 -28.43
N ASN A 374 -11.85 -37.65 -27.45
CA ASN A 374 -13.14 -37.65 -26.76
C ASN A 374 -13.48 -38.92 -25.95
N LEU A 375 -12.46 -39.54 -25.32
CA LEU A 375 -12.68 -40.63 -24.36
C LEU A 375 -13.23 -40.09 -23.02
N PRO A 376 -14.31 -40.67 -22.47
CA PRO A 376 -14.80 -40.32 -21.14
C PRO A 376 -13.77 -40.60 -20.03
N GLN A 377 -13.89 -39.89 -18.90
CA GLN A 377 -13.06 -40.17 -17.72
C GLN A 377 -13.22 -41.62 -17.27
N GLY A 378 -12.10 -42.31 -17.03
CA GLY A 378 -12.08 -43.71 -16.60
C GLY A 378 -12.11 -44.74 -17.74
N ILE A 379 -12.00 -44.32 -19.00
CA ILE A 379 -11.80 -45.19 -20.16
C ILE A 379 -10.44 -44.92 -20.79
N PHE A 380 -9.73 -45.99 -21.14
CA PHE A 380 -8.43 -45.94 -21.79
C PHE A 380 -8.44 -46.80 -23.06
N ALA A 381 -7.85 -46.29 -24.14
CA ALA A 381 -7.60 -47.08 -25.34
C ALA A 381 -6.31 -47.90 -25.15
N ASN A 382 -6.42 -49.23 -25.17
CA ASN A 382 -5.30 -50.12 -24.90
C ASN A 382 -4.64 -50.62 -26.19
N ILE A 383 -5.42 -50.89 -27.23
CA ILE A 383 -4.96 -51.43 -28.51
C ILE A 383 -5.73 -50.76 -29.65
N ILE A 384 -5.03 -50.32 -30.69
CA ILE A 384 -5.61 -49.74 -31.92
C ILE A 384 -5.06 -50.53 -33.11
N ILE A 385 -5.94 -51.11 -33.93
CA ILE A 385 -5.58 -51.92 -35.09
C ILE A 385 -6.34 -51.43 -36.34
N PRO A 386 -5.63 -51.02 -37.42
CA PRO A 386 -4.18 -50.78 -37.47
C PRO A 386 -3.78 -49.55 -36.64
N SER A 387 -2.56 -49.54 -36.08
CA SER A 387 -2.05 -48.42 -35.27
C SER A 387 -1.64 -47.20 -36.12
N SER A 388 -1.43 -47.42 -37.42
CA SER A 388 -1.16 -46.39 -38.41
C SER A 388 -1.95 -46.65 -39.69
N VAL A 389 -2.24 -45.58 -40.43
CA VAL A 389 -3.08 -45.60 -41.63
C VAL A 389 -2.31 -44.90 -42.74
N GLU A 390 -2.26 -45.52 -43.92
CA GLU A 390 -1.67 -44.91 -45.11
C GLU A 390 -2.66 -43.90 -45.69
N VAL A 391 -2.26 -42.63 -45.71
CA VAL A 391 -3.05 -41.53 -46.28
C VAL A 391 -2.33 -40.96 -47.49
N LYS A 392 -3.03 -40.93 -48.62
CA LYS A 392 -2.61 -40.26 -49.86
C LYS A 392 -3.24 -38.89 -49.94
N ILE A 393 -2.39 -37.87 -50.06
CA ILE A 393 -2.76 -36.46 -50.18
C ILE A 393 -2.45 -36.04 -51.62
N TYR A 394 -3.48 -35.64 -52.37
CA TYR A 394 -3.37 -35.17 -53.76
C TYR A 394 -3.13 -33.67 -53.84
#